data_AF-A0A957KT65-F1
#
_entry.id   AF-A0A957KT65-F1
#
_cell.length_a   1.000
_cell.length_b   1.000
_cell.length_c   1.000
_cell.angle_alpha   90.00
_cell.angle_beta   90.00
_cell.angle_gamma   90.00
#
_symmetry.space_group_name_H-M   'P 1'
#
loop_
_entity.id
_entity.type
_entity.pdbx_description
1 polymer ?
#
loop_
_entity_poly.entity_id
_entity_poly.type
_entity_poly.pdbx_seq_one_letter_code
_entity_poly.pdbx_strand_id
1 'polypeptide(L)'
;PGMSLPVALAWRASQRPSADLTAFVHLIGPDGSLVAQHDKAPLDGFYPTTGWTPETVLAESYMLHLPDTLAPGSYRLDVGWYDAATGERALTEEGDNAAILAEWTVP
;
A
#
# COMPACT_ATOMS: atom_id res chain seq x y z
N PRO A 1 -7.98 -21.00 8.74
CA PRO A 1 -6.54 -20.83 8.44
C PRO A 1 -6.34 -19.60 7.55
N GLY A 2 -5.52 -18.67 8.01
CA GLY A 2 -5.25 -17.36 7.43
C GLY A 2 -5.04 -17.45 5.92
N MET A 3 -5.93 -16.79 5.20
CA MET A 3 -5.84 -16.69 3.75
C MET A 3 -4.79 -15.63 3.40
N SER A 4 -3.97 -15.91 2.39
CA SER A 4 -3.06 -14.91 1.83
C SER A 4 -3.70 -14.26 0.62
N LEU A 5 -3.72 -12.93 0.59
CA LEU A 5 -4.18 -12.13 -0.53
C LEU A 5 -2.97 -11.56 -1.29
N PRO A 6 -2.65 -12.09 -2.48
CA PRO A 6 -1.63 -11.50 -3.33
C PRO A 6 -2.15 -10.23 -4.00
N VAL A 7 -1.37 -9.16 -3.94
CA VAL A 7 -1.67 -7.87 -4.56
C VAL A 7 -0.49 -7.51 -5.46
N ALA A 8 -0.74 -7.36 -6.76
CA ALA A 8 0.26 -6.93 -7.73
C ALA A 8 0.04 -5.45 -8.04
N LEU A 9 1.07 -4.63 -7.87
CA LEU A 9 1.04 -3.19 -8.13
C LEU A 9 2.14 -2.82 -9.11
N ALA A 10 1.85 -1.81 -9.94
CA ALA A 10 2.86 -1.12 -10.73
C ALA A 10 2.85 0.35 -10.32
N TRP A 11 3.98 0.80 -9.78
CA TRP A 11 4.19 2.18 -9.36
C TRP A 11 4.91 2.96 -10.44
N ARG A 12 4.42 4.15 -10.76
CA ARG A 12 5.07 5.05 -11.71
C ARG A 12 5.42 6.37 -11.02
N ALA A 13 6.69 6.73 -11.01
CA ALA A 13 7.10 8.06 -10.56
C ALA A 13 6.70 9.12 -11.58
N SER A 14 5.77 10.00 -11.24
CA SER A 14 5.48 11.21 -12.03
C SER A 14 6.61 12.23 -11.95
N GLN A 15 7.29 12.27 -10.79
CA GLN A 15 8.47 13.07 -10.52
C GLN A 15 9.44 12.27 -9.65
N ARG A 16 10.68 12.74 -9.54
CA ARG A 16 11.67 12.14 -8.64
C ARG A 16 11.26 12.35 -7.18
N PRO A 17 11.05 11.28 -6.39
CA PRO A 17 10.83 11.40 -4.95
C PRO A 17 12.06 12.00 -4.25
N SER A 18 11.82 12.92 -3.31
CA SER A 18 12.86 13.60 -2.53
C SER A 18 13.29 12.84 -1.27
N ALA A 19 12.55 11.79 -0.91
CA ALA A 19 12.78 10.96 0.26
C ALA A 19 12.69 9.47 -0.11
N ASP A 20 13.22 8.62 0.78
CA ASP A 20 13.10 7.17 0.70
C ASP A 20 11.73 6.75 1.28
N LEU A 21 10.81 6.41 0.38
CA LEU A 21 9.43 6.08 0.69
C LEU A 21 9.26 4.58 0.83
N THR A 22 8.35 4.21 1.71
CA THR A 22 7.85 2.84 1.91
C THR A 22 6.46 2.74 1.32
N ALA A 23 6.24 1.73 0.47
CA ALA A 23 4.92 1.43 -0.07
C ALA A 23 4.13 0.64 0.97
N PHE A 24 2.84 0.91 1.10
CA PHE A 24 1.94 0.14 1.94
C PHE A 24 0.77 -0.44 1.14
N VAL A 25 0.27 -1.57 1.61
CA VAL A 25 -1.00 -2.17 1.21
C VAL A 25 -1.75 -2.53 2.47
N HIS A 26 -2.84 -1.80 2.76
CA HIS A 26 -3.60 -1.85 4.00
C HIS A 26 -5.01 -2.35 3.73
N LEU A 27 -5.42 -3.40 4.45
CA LEU A 27 -6.82 -3.82 4.50
C LEU A 27 -7.51 -3.11 5.66
N ILE A 28 -8.48 -2.27 5.33
CA ILE A 28 -9.29 -1.52 6.28
C ILE A 28 -10.64 -2.23 6.45
N GLY A 29 -11.03 -2.43 7.70
CA GLY A 29 -12.27 -3.09 8.10
C GLY A 29 -13.48 -2.16 8.15
N PRO A 30 -14.68 -2.70 8.45
CA PRO A 30 -15.94 -1.95 8.41
C PRO A 30 -16.02 -0.81 9.42
N ASP A 31 -15.27 -0.91 10.51
CA ASP A 31 -15.17 0.09 11.58
C ASP A 31 -14.00 1.07 11.38
N GLY A 32 -13.31 0.99 10.24
CA GLY A 32 -12.11 1.77 9.95
C GLY A 32 -10.83 1.21 10.59
N SER A 33 -10.89 0.03 11.20
CA SER A 33 -9.70 -0.62 11.77
C SER A 33 -8.75 -1.15 10.69
N LEU A 34 -7.45 -1.15 10.98
CA LEU A 34 -6.45 -1.82 10.16
C LEU A 34 -6.48 -3.32 10.45
N VAL A 35 -7.01 -4.12 9.52
CA VAL A 35 -7.24 -5.56 9.67
C VAL A 35 -6.00 -6.37 9.29
N ALA A 36 -5.35 -5.99 8.20
CA ALA A 36 -4.11 -6.60 7.71
C ALA A 36 -3.30 -5.54 6.95
N GLN A 37 -1.98 -5.72 6.89
CA GLN A 37 -1.10 -4.82 6.17
C GLN A 37 0.12 -5.53 5.62
N HIS A 38 0.72 -4.95 4.59
CA HIS A 38 2.06 -5.26 4.16
C HIS A 38 2.73 -3.96 3.68
N ASP A 39 3.79 -3.58 4.38
CA ASP A 39 4.55 -2.37 4.12
C ASP A 39 5.99 -2.76 3.79
N LYS A 40 6.55 -2.23 2.70
CA LYS A 40 7.95 -2.49 2.34
C LYS A 40 8.56 -1.36 1.51
N ALA A 41 9.86 -1.17 1.71
CA ALA A 41 10.67 -0.37 0.83
C ALA A 41 10.78 -1.05 -0.56
N PRO A 42 10.94 -0.28 -1.64
CA PRO A 42 11.00 -0.87 -2.98
C PRO A 42 12.13 -1.89 -3.13
N LEU A 43 11.81 -3.05 -3.69
CA LEU A 43 12.75 -4.18 -3.81
C LEU A 43 13.47 -4.45 -2.48
N ASP A 44 12.74 -4.43 -1.36
CA ASP A 44 13.28 -4.67 -0.02
C ASP A 44 14.46 -3.74 0.35
N GLY A 45 14.44 -2.51 -0.19
CA GLY A 45 15.46 -1.48 0.04
C GLY A 45 16.59 -1.47 -0.97
N PHE A 46 16.64 -2.41 -1.93
CA PHE A 46 17.67 -2.44 -2.97
C PHE A 46 17.51 -1.35 -4.03
N TYR A 47 16.31 -0.74 -4.15
CA TYR A 47 16.09 0.37 -5.07
C TYR A 47 15.33 1.54 -4.43
N PRO A 48 15.98 2.33 -3.56
CA PRO A 48 15.37 3.45 -2.85
C PRO A 48 14.70 4.45 -3.81
N THR A 49 13.58 5.05 -3.40
CA THR A 49 12.79 5.95 -4.25
C THR A 49 13.53 7.23 -4.63
N THR A 50 14.50 7.68 -3.85
CA THR A 50 15.40 8.78 -4.23
C THR A 50 16.24 8.47 -5.48
N GLY A 51 16.44 7.19 -5.78
CA GLY A 51 17.10 6.69 -6.99
C GLY A 51 16.20 6.63 -8.23
N TRP A 52 14.90 6.87 -8.10
CA TRP A 52 13.97 6.82 -9.23
C TRP A 52 14.08 8.09 -10.08
N THR A 53 13.91 7.93 -11.38
CA THR A 53 13.71 9.06 -12.30
C THR A 53 12.23 9.22 -12.61
N PRO A 54 11.77 10.40 -13.09
CA PRO A 54 10.46 10.51 -13.71
C PRO A 54 10.27 9.37 -14.72
N GLU A 55 9.07 8.84 -14.79
CA GLU A 55 8.68 7.71 -15.66
C GLU A 55 9.25 6.34 -15.26
N THR A 56 9.99 6.24 -14.15
CA THR A 56 10.35 4.93 -13.58
C THR A 56 9.09 4.17 -13.25
N VAL A 57 8.98 2.95 -13.78
CA VAL A 57 7.92 2.00 -13.45
C VAL A 57 8.51 0.84 -12.68
N LEU A 58 8.00 0.59 -11.47
CA LEU A 58 8.36 -0.56 -10.66
C LEU A 58 7.14 -1.43 -10.41
N ALA A 59 7.17 -2.67 -10.88
CA ALA A 59 6.15 -3.67 -10.60
C ALA A 59 6.56 -4.51 -9.39
N GLU A 60 5.69 -4.61 -8.39
CA GLU A 60 5.91 -5.39 -7.18
C GLU A 60 4.69 -6.20 -6.77
N SER A 61 4.94 -7.28 -6.04
CA SER A 61 3.90 -8.07 -5.38
C SER A 61 3.98 -7.89 -3.87
N TYR A 62 2.80 -7.83 -3.26
CA TYR A 62 2.57 -7.73 -1.83
C TYR A 62 1.70 -8.91 -1.41
N MET A 63 2.03 -9.52 -0.29
CA MET A 63 1.27 -10.65 0.25
C MET A 63 0.64 -10.22 1.56
N LEU A 64 -0.68 -10.00 1.59
CA LEU A 64 -1.39 -9.71 2.82
C LEU A 64 -1.78 -11.03 3.49
N HIS A 65 -1.32 -11.22 4.71
CA HIS A 65 -1.77 -12.33 5.55
C HIS A 65 -3.04 -11.92 6.29
N LEU A 66 -4.17 -12.48 5.87
CA LEU A 66 -5.47 -12.17 6.46
C LEU A 66 -5.69 -13.01 7.72
N PRO A 67 -6.45 -12.49 8.71
CA PRO A 67 -6.97 -13.30 9.80
C PRO A 67 -7.76 -14.51 9.29
N ASP A 68 -7.80 -15.57 10.11
CA ASP A 68 -8.58 -16.79 9.82
C ASP A 68 -10.07 -16.51 9.57
N THR A 69 -10.59 -15.46 10.19
CA THR A 69 -12.00 -15.04 10.11
C THR A 69 -12.08 -13.53 9.95
N LEU A 70 -12.86 -13.09 8.97
CA LEU A 70 -13.26 -11.70 8.81
C LEU A 70 -14.70 -11.53 9.32
N ALA A 71 -14.93 -10.49 10.09
CA ALA A 71 -16.29 -10.13 10.50
C ALA A 71 -17.12 -9.70 9.28
N PRO A 72 -18.45 -9.92 9.26
CA PRO A 72 -19.31 -9.37 8.22
C PRO A 72 -19.20 -7.86 8.13
N GLY A 73 -19.23 -7.32 6.91
CA GLY A 73 -19.17 -5.88 6.65
C GLY A 73 -18.30 -5.52 5.45
N SER A 74 -18.17 -4.22 5.20
CA SER A 74 -17.42 -3.67 4.07
C SER A 74 -15.94 -3.51 4.40
N TYR A 75 -15.08 -3.98 3.50
CA TYR A 75 -13.64 -3.89 3.59
C TYR A 75 -13.10 -3.12 2.40
N ARG A 76 -11.99 -2.43 2.63
CA ARG A 76 -11.30 -1.63 1.61
C ARG A 76 -9.81 -1.92 1.61
N LEU A 77 -9.24 -2.06 0.42
CA LEU A 77 -7.81 -2.21 0.23
C LEU A 77 -7.21 -0.87 -0.19
N ASP A 78 -6.47 -0.26 0.72
CA ASP A 78 -5.81 1.03 0.54
C ASP A 78 -4.34 0.82 0.19
N VAL A 79 -3.83 1.60 -0.76
CA VAL A 79 -2.42 1.56 -1.17
C VAL A 79 -1.83 2.96 -1.21
N GLY A 80 -0.52 3.08 -1.03
CA GLY A 80 0.15 4.37 -1.13
C GLY A 80 1.57 4.32 -0.62
N TRP A 81 2.09 5.49 -0.29
CA TRP A 81 3.47 5.69 0.12
C TRP A 81 3.57 6.54 1.37
N TYR A 82 4.59 6.30 2.18
CA TYR A 82 4.94 7.16 3.30
C TYR A 82 6.45 7.23 3.50
N ASP A 83 6.93 8.31 4.10
CA ASP A 83 8.31 8.42 4.57
C ASP A 83 8.43 7.66 5.90
N ALA A 84 9.29 6.63 5.95
CA ALA A 84 9.45 5.79 7.14
C ALA A 84 10.12 6.51 8.32
N ALA A 85 10.86 7.60 8.07
CA ALA A 85 11.52 8.38 9.11
C ALA A 85 10.54 9.34 9.81
N THR A 86 9.56 9.90 9.09
CA THR A 86 8.63 10.89 9.62
C THR A 86 7.22 10.33 9.86
N GLY A 87 6.85 9.25 9.18
CA GLY A 87 5.49 8.73 9.13
C GLY A 87 4.55 9.53 8.23
N GLU A 88 5.05 10.57 7.54
CA GLU A 88 4.23 11.39 6.64
C GLU A 88 3.87 10.60 5.39
N ARG A 89 2.58 10.63 5.04
CA ARG A 89 2.06 9.97 3.84
C ARG A 89 2.20 10.88 2.62
N ALA A 90 2.60 10.29 1.50
CA ALA A 90 2.53 10.97 0.21
C ALA A 90 1.06 11.19 -0.16
N LEU A 91 0.77 12.38 -0.71
CA LEU A 91 -0.58 12.72 -1.14
C LEU A 91 -0.78 12.38 -2.62
N THR A 92 -1.98 11.93 -2.96
CA THR A 92 -2.46 11.84 -4.34
C THR A 92 -2.66 13.25 -4.91
N GLU A 93 -2.90 13.35 -6.21
CA GLU A 93 -3.24 14.64 -6.84
C GLU A 93 -4.52 15.27 -6.26
N GLU A 94 -5.41 14.45 -5.71
CA GLU A 94 -6.66 14.87 -5.05
C GLU A 94 -6.45 15.25 -3.57
N GLY A 95 -5.25 15.03 -3.03
CA GLY A 95 -4.90 15.34 -1.65
C GLY A 95 -5.15 14.21 -0.65
N ASP A 96 -5.55 13.02 -1.12
CA ASP A 96 -5.72 11.84 -0.27
C ASP A 96 -4.36 11.24 0.10
N ASN A 97 -4.28 10.60 1.27
CA ASN A 97 -3.05 9.98 1.75
C ASN A 97 -2.96 8.47 1.43
N ALA A 98 -3.88 7.98 0.60
CA ALA A 98 -3.97 6.63 0.07
C ALA A 98 -4.84 6.63 -1.20
N ALA A 99 -4.66 5.63 -2.05
CA ALA A 99 -5.57 5.30 -3.13
C ALA A 99 -6.33 4.02 -2.78
N ILE A 100 -7.63 3.99 -3.10
CA ILE A 100 -8.47 2.82 -2.91
C ILE A 100 -8.29 1.88 -4.10
N LEU A 101 -7.73 0.69 -3.85
CA LEU A 101 -7.51 -0.31 -4.90
C LEU A 101 -8.74 -1.18 -5.13
N ALA A 102 -9.44 -1.55 -4.06
CA ALA A 102 -10.64 -2.39 -4.13
C ALA A 102 -11.52 -2.23 -2.89
N GLU A 103 -12.81 -2.50 -3.06
CA GLU A 103 -13.79 -2.58 -1.97
C GLU A 103 -14.66 -3.83 -2.14
N TRP A 104 -14.93 -4.54 -1.06
CA TRP A 104 -15.83 -5.70 -1.06
C TRP A 104 -16.57 -5.85 0.26
N THR A 105 -17.63 -6.65 0.28
CA THR A 105 -18.39 -6.96 1.48
C THR A 105 -18.27 -8.44 1.82
N VAL A 106 -17.94 -8.73 3.07
CA VAL A 106 -18.05 -10.07 3.66
C VAL A 106 -19.47 -10.21 4.20
N PRO A 107 -20.25 -11.23 3.78
CA PRO A 107 -21.64 -11.43 4.20
C PRO A 107 -21.78 -11.87 5.66
#